data_AF-A0A2E4IUV5-F1
#
_entry.id   AF-A0A2E4IUV5-F1
#
_cell.length_a   1.000
_cell.length_b   1.000
_cell.length_c   1.000
_cell.angle_alpha   90.00
_cell.angle_beta   90.00
_cell.angle_gamma   90.00
#
_symmetry.space_group_name_H-M   'P 1'
#
loop_
_entity.id
_entity.type
_entity.pdbx_description
1 polymer ?
#
loop_
_entity_poly.entity_id
_entity_poly.type
_entity_poly.pdbx_seq_one_letter_code
_entity_poly.pdbx_strand_id
1 'polypeptide(L)'
;MKYIFLIIVAIILPSKGLLADSFDTHFNLVLPLTYNQLHLQFPDNKLTDISTLDISMISKRKSPMFWPQRIPFAAGISTKQNNLFYYKFEPLGFSQLIDIPIADPPIYDVSITEDGAIFSITSNNFYIHHYDFKSETISEQSKTSVQSPIKCVSNHLFKVGLLFSNSIELYRYRNDKLSLLKSITSKVNSALSDYICLNMAINSKGYILVICETDLLFFSPHGILLTSTPNTNSYQFADFTSYGDFILGSSKNTTLAKYTFTGTLLFTTSYLNPSNLLSDIIIYQPYGNLCLFSTDFGAYYTMKTSLTVDHTSYTPSDTNLSIDSKFKITFPSIVSISIIDAENNIVFLEKEKKFIAGNHEFSWVNLDPNIQKKSINFTAKGLYSNSNTIKITVPLTQSL
;
A
#
# COMPACT_ATOMS: atom_id res chain seq x y z
N MET A 1 -3.48 -58.70 -10.43
CA MET A 1 -2.64 -57.89 -9.53
C MET A 1 -3.04 -56.42 -9.73
N LYS A 2 -3.83 -55.88 -8.80
CA LYS A 2 -4.35 -54.51 -8.84
C LYS A 2 -3.34 -53.59 -8.15
N TYR A 3 -2.79 -52.61 -8.87
CA TYR A 3 -2.07 -51.50 -8.26
C TYR A 3 -3.03 -50.33 -8.07
N ILE A 4 -3.26 -50.00 -6.80
CA ILE A 4 -4.12 -48.91 -6.33
C ILE A 4 -3.37 -47.61 -6.53
N PHE A 5 -3.92 -46.73 -7.36
CA PHE A 5 -3.54 -45.31 -7.43
C PHE A 5 -3.98 -44.65 -6.13
N LEU A 6 -3.03 -44.34 -5.25
CA LEU A 6 -3.28 -43.56 -4.04
C LEU A 6 -3.24 -42.08 -4.43
N ILE A 7 -4.41 -41.49 -4.62
CA ILE A 7 -4.56 -40.03 -4.70
C ILE A 7 -4.35 -39.50 -3.28
N ILE A 8 -3.19 -38.89 -3.02
CA ILE A 8 -3.01 -38.04 -1.85
C ILE A 8 -3.76 -36.74 -2.15
N VAL A 9 -5.06 -36.71 -1.84
CA VAL A 9 -5.76 -35.46 -1.60
C VAL A 9 -5.25 -34.99 -0.25
N ALA A 10 -4.31 -34.04 -0.26
CA ALA A 10 -4.00 -33.25 0.93
C ALA A 10 -5.25 -32.42 1.24
N ILE A 11 -6.15 -32.98 2.04
CA ILE A 11 -7.20 -32.21 2.70
C ILE A 11 -6.47 -31.35 3.74
N ILE A 12 -6.18 -30.10 3.36
CA ILE A 12 -5.81 -29.06 4.32
C ILE A 12 -7.08 -28.77 5.11
N LEU A 13 -7.27 -29.50 6.21
CA LEU A 13 -8.25 -29.12 7.23
C LEU A 13 -7.74 -27.82 7.87
N PRO A 14 -8.49 -26.72 7.82
CA PRO A 14 -8.11 -25.54 8.58
C PRO A 14 -8.27 -25.89 10.06
N SER A 15 -7.16 -25.99 10.79
CA SER A 15 -7.15 -26.02 12.24
C SER A 15 -7.62 -24.65 12.75
N LYS A 16 -8.94 -24.43 12.72
CA LYS A 16 -9.58 -23.31 13.42
C LYS A 16 -9.53 -23.60 14.91
N GLY A 17 -8.50 -23.07 15.56
CA GLY A 17 -8.44 -23.09 17.02
C GLY A 17 -7.04 -22.88 17.57
N LEU A 18 -6.57 -21.64 17.54
CA LEU A 18 -5.89 -20.91 18.63
C LEU A 18 -5.13 -19.74 18.01
N LEU A 19 -5.63 -18.53 18.29
CA LEU A 19 -5.29 -17.23 17.68
C LEU A 19 -5.76 -17.11 16.23
N ALA A 20 -6.82 -16.33 16.00
CA ALA A 20 -7.10 -15.82 14.66
C ALA A 20 -5.83 -15.08 14.22
N ASP A 21 -5.21 -15.50 13.11
CA ASP A 21 -4.00 -14.85 12.63
C ASP A 21 -4.33 -13.37 12.43
N SER A 22 -3.66 -12.50 13.20
CA SER A 22 -3.89 -11.05 13.12
C SER A 22 -3.74 -10.55 11.68
N PHE A 23 -2.97 -11.27 10.86
CA PHE A 23 -2.79 -10.98 9.45
C PHE A 23 -4.08 -11.16 8.65
N ASP A 24 -4.77 -12.27 8.86
CA ASP A 24 -6.05 -12.61 8.21
C ASP A 24 -7.18 -11.62 8.57
N THR A 25 -6.98 -10.82 9.61
CA THR A 25 -7.90 -9.74 9.98
C THR A 25 -7.78 -8.54 9.04
N HIS A 26 -6.62 -8.34 8.41
CA HIS A 26 -6.30 -7.16 7.60
C HIS A 26 -6.01 -7.48 6.13
N PHE A 27 -5.64 -8.73 5.82
CA PHE A 27 -5.26 -9.19 4.50
C PHE A 27 -5.87 -10.56 4.24
N ASN A 28 -6.31 -10.82 3.01
CA ASN A 28 -6.70 -12.15 2.58
C ASN A 28 -5.65 -12.64 1.58
N LEU A 29 -5.02 -13.80 1.86
CA LEU A 29 -4.17 -14.48 0.90
C LEU A 29 -5.00 -14.85 -0.34
N VAL A 30 -4.49 -14.49 -1.51
CA VAL A 30 -5.11 -14.85 -2.78
C VAL A 30 -4.28 -15.91 -3.52
N LEU A 31 -2.97 -15.70 -3.62
CA LEU A 31 -2.10 -16.61 -4.36
C LEU A 31 -0.68 -16.61 -3.77
N PRO A 32 -0.14 -17.77 -3.34
CA PRO A 32 1.30 -17.91 -3.16
C PRO A 32 2.00 -17.84 -4.53
N LEU A 33 3.13 -17.15 -4.61
CA LEU A 33 3.95 -17.02 -5.80
C LEU A 33 5.19 -17.92 -5.66
N THR A 34 5.31 -18.85 -6.60
CA THR A 34 6.47 -19.74 -6.75
C THR A 34 7.13 -19.50 -8.11
N TYR A 35 8.43 -19.81 -8.21
CA TYR A 35 9.16 -19.73 -9.47
C TYR A 35 8.47 -20.47 -10.63
N ASN A 36 7.94 -21.67 -10.36
CA ASN A 36 7.23 -22.46 -11.38
C ASN A 36 5.99 -21.74 -11.94
N GLN A 37 5.24 -21.03 -11.09
CA GLN A 37 4.08 -20.25 -11.54
C GLN A 37 4.49 -19.03 -12.36
N LEU A 38 5.61 -18.39 -12.00
CA LEU A 38 6.17 -17.27 -12.77
C LEU A 38 6.65 -17.76 -14.14
N HIS A 39 7.37 -18.88 -14.20
CA HIS A 39 7.88 -19.45 -15.45
C HIS A 39 6.74 -19.83 -16.41
N LEU A 40 5.60 -20.30 -15.91
CA LEU A 40 4.41 -20.56 -16.74
C LEU A 40 3.80 -19.28 -17.35
N GLN A 41 3.91 -18.14 -16.67
CA GLN A 41 3.42 -16.85 -17.17
C GLN A 41 4.43 -16.15 -18.10
N PHE A 42 5.72 -16.49 -17.96
CA PHE A 42 6.83 -15.89 -18.69
C PHE A 42 7.80 -16.97 -19.21
N PRO A 43 7.37 -17.84 -20.15
CA PRO A 43 8.12 -19.05 -20.53
C PRO A 43 9.48 -18.77 -21.16
N ASP A 44 9.62 -17.66 -21.90
CA ASP A 44 10.86 -17.31 -22.62
C ASP A 44 11.77 -16.35 -21.84
N ASN A 45 11.45 -16.09 -20.57
CA ASN A 45 12.13 -15.05 -19.81
C ASN A 45 13.43 -15.55 -19.19
N LYS A 46 14.49 -14.76 -19.36
CA LYS A 46 15.84 -15.04 -18.82
C LYS A 46 16.04 -14.50 -17.40
N LEU A 47 15.13 -13.65 -16.91
CA LEU A 47 15.18 -13.13 -15.54
C LEU A 47 14.74 -14.22 -14.58
N THR A 48 15.71 -14.77 -13.84
CA THR A 48 15.44 -15.79 -12.82
C THR A 48 15.03 -15.20 -11.49
N ASP A 49 15.44 -13.96 -11.19
CA ASP A 49 15.31 -13.34 -9.87
C ASP A 49 15.12 -11.80 -9.97
N ILE A 50 14.29 -11.23 -9.09
CA ILE A 50 13.97 -9.79 -9.02
C ILE A 50 14.32 -9.27 -7.62
N SER A 51 15.14 -8.21 -7.51
CA SER A 51 15.44 -7.56 -6.22
C SER A 51 14.48 -6.43 -5.88
N THR A 52 14.05 -5.69 -6.90
CA THR A 52 13.29 -4.44 -6.72
C THR A 52 12.32 -4.30 -7.87
N LEU A 53 11.12 -3.83 -7.58
CA LEU A 53 10.07 -3.63 -8.57
C LEU A 53 9.19 -2.46 -8.12
N ASP A 54 8.82 -1.60 -9.06
CA ASP A 54 7.78 -0.57 -8.85
C ASP A 54 6.62 -0.86 -9.81
N ILE A 55 5.40 -0.61 -9.36
CA ILE A 55 4.17 -0.90 -10.09
C ILE A 55 3.21 0.28 -10.02
N SER A 56 2.64 0.65 -11.17
CA SER A 56 1.66 1.72 -11.25
C SER A 56 0.53 1.35 -12.20
N MET A 57 -0.63 1.98 -12.02
CA MET A 57 -1.72 1.83 -12.98
C MET A 57 -1.45 2.76 -14.16
N ILE A 58 -1.59 2.26 -15.38
CA ILE A 58 -1.46 3.10 -16.57
C ILE A 58 -2.56 4.16 -16.58
N SER A 59 -2.18 5.40 -16.88
CA SER A 59 -3.11 6.50 -17.07
C SER A 59 -4.12 6.15 -18.17
N LYS A 60 -5.42 6.35 -17.88
CA LYS A 60 -6.50 6.04 -18.84
C LYS A 60 -6.33 6.74 -20.20
N ARG A 61 -5.65 7.89 -20.22
CA ARG A 61 -5.41 8.67 -21.45
C ARG A 61 -4.25 8.13 -22.29
N LYS A 62 -3.39 7.31 -21.68
CA LYS A 62 -2.20 6.71 -22.29
C LYS A 62 -2.45 5.28 -22.73
N SER A 63 -3.29 4.55 -22.00
CA SER A 63 -3.65 3.17 -22.32
C SER A 63 -4.28 3.06 -23.72
N PRO A 64 -3.82 2.12 -24.57
CA PRO A 64 -4.47 1.82 -25.84
C PRO A 64 -5.94 1.42 -25.65
N MET A 65 -6.80 1.80 -26.60
CA MET A 65 -8.26 1.65 -26.46
C MET A 65 -8.74 0.21 -26.20
N PHE A 66 -8.01 -0.78 -26.70
CA PHE A 66 -8.37 -2.21 -26.59
C PHE A 66 -7.75 -2.90 -25.38
N TRP A 67 -6.88 -2.22 -24.62
CA TRP A 67 -6.30 -2.81 -23.43
C TRP A 67 -7.34 -2.89 -22.30
N PRO A 68 -7.30 -3.93 -21.46
CA PRO A 68 -8.14 -3.99 -20.28
C PRO A 68 -7.97 -2.75 -19.39
N GLN A 69 -9.07 -2.30 -18.78
CA GLN A 69 -9.00 -1.21 -17.82
C GLN A 69 -8.25 -1.70 -16.58
N ARG A 70 -7.17 -1.01 -16.18
CA ARG A 70 -6.31 -1.32 -15.01
C ARG A 70 -5.24 -2.40 -15.25
N ILE A 71 -4.63 -2.41 -16.44
CA ILE A 71 -3.34 -3.09 -16.63
C ILE A 71 -2.25 -2.36 -15.83
N PRO A 72 -1.40 -3.07 -15.08
CA PRO A 72 -0.24 -2.46 -14.43
C PRO A 72 0.85 -2.15 -15.46
N PHE A 73 1.52 -1.02 -15.28
CA PHE A 73 2.87 -0.81 -15.75
C PHE A 73 3.82 -1.15 -14.62
N ALA A 74 4.91 -1.85 -14.93
CA ALA A 74 5.89 -2.24 -13.92
C ALA A 74 7.31 -2.15 -14.50
N ALA A 75 8.26 -1.74 -13.67
CA ALA A 75 9.68 -1.81 -13.98
C ALA A 75 10.44 -2.32 -12.76
N GLY A 76 11.49 -3.11 -13.00
CA GLY A 76 12.19 -3.82 -11.96
C GLY A 76 13.67 -3.99 -12.25
N ILE A 77 14.39 -4.45 -11.24
CA ILE A 77 15.83 -4.71 -11.28
C ILE A 77 16.06 -6.18 -10.93
N SER A 78 16.90 -6.84 -11.71
CA SER A 78 17.35 -8.21 -11.44
C SER A 78 18.17 -8.28 -10.14
N THR A 79 18.18 -9.42 -9.44
CA THR A 79 18.91 -9.56 -8.16
C THR A 79 20.41 -9.23 -8.23
N LYS A 80 21.05 -9.43 -9.39
CA LYS A 80 22.45 -9.08 -9.62
C LYS A 80 22.68 -7.59 -9.87
N GLN A 81 21.63 -6.76 -9.88
CA GLN A 81 21.64 -5.33 -10.13
C GLN A 81 22.24 -4.91 -11.48
N ASN A 82 22.33 -5.84 -12.43
CA ASN A 82 22.92 -5.58 -13.75
C ASN A 82 21.89 -5.22 -14.81
N ASN A 83 20.66 -5.74 -14.67
CA ASN A 83 19.60 -5.56 -15.63
C ASN A 83 18.44 -4.78 -14.99
N LEU A 84 18.14 -3.63 -15.58
CA LEU A 84 16.85 -2.94 -15.43
C LEU A 84 15.92 -3.49 -16.52
N PHE A 85 14.67 -3.74 -16.19
CA PHE A 85 13.69 -4.24 -17.14
C PHE A 85 12.33 -3.58 -16.93
N TYR A 86 11.45 -3.68 -17.92
CA TYR A 86 10.04 -3.33 -17.78
C TYR A 86 9.13 -4.47 -18.23
N TYR A 87 7.93 -4.49 -17.68
CA TYR A 87 6.86 -5.38 -18.09
C TYR A 87 6.14 -4.80 -19.30
N LYS A 88 6.22 -5.53 -20.42
CA LYS A 88 5.45 -5.26 -21.62
C LYS A 88 4.20 -6.14 -21.63
N PHE A 89 3.04 -5.51 -21.50
CA PHE A 89 1.77 -6.19 -21.64
C PHE A 89 1.50 -6.53 -23.11
N GLU A 90 1.26 -7.81 -23.39
CA GLU A 90 0.84 -8.28 -24.71
C GLU A 90 -0.64 -8.67 -24.64
N PRO A 91 -1.56 -7.96 -25.34
CA PRO A 91 -2.99 -8.28 -25.31
C PRO A 91 -3.31 -9.68 -25.85
N LEU A 92 -2.44 -10.19 -26.75
CA LEU A 92 -2.53 -11.51 -27.35
C LEU A 92 -1.17 -12.20 -27.19
N GLY A 93 -1.13 -13.34 -26.50
CA GLY A 93 0.09 -14.10 -26.24
C GLY A 93 0.62 -13.94 -24.81
N PHE A 94 1.91 -14.17 -24.62
CA PHE A 94 2.58 -14.03 -23.34
C PHE A 94 3.19 -12.64 -23.21
N SER A 95 2.89 -11.96 -22.10
CA SER A 95 3.58 -10.71 -21.75
C SER A 95 5.08 -10.95 -21.57
N GLN A 96 5.87 -9.90 -21.80
CA GLN A 96 7.32 -9.99 -21.87
C GLN A 96 7.96 -9.12 -20.77
N LEU A 97 9.15 -9.53 -20.31
CA LEU A 97 10.05 -8.62 -19.60
C LEU A 97 11.16 -8.23 -20.57
N ILE A 98 11.35 -6.93 -20.76
CA ILE A 98 12.30 -6.39 -21.74
C ILE A 98 13.36 -5.58 -20.99
N ASP A 99 14.62 -5.90 -21.24
CA ASP A 99 15.76 -5.19 -20.66
C ASP A 99 15.85 -3.75 -21.17
N ILE A 100 16.18 -2.84 -20.26
CA ILE A 100 16.49 -1.44 -20.51
C ILE A 100 18.01 -1.30 -20.33
N PRO A 101 18.75 -0.92 -21.38
CA PRO A 101 20.19 -0.81 -21.28
C PRO A 101 20.58 0.36 -20.34
N ILE A 102 21.44 0.07 -19.37
CA ILE A 102 22.06 1.07 -18.48
C ILE A 102 23.58 0.96 -18.63
N ALA A 103 24.24 2.10 -18.82
CA ALA A 103 25.65 2.13 -19.18
C ALA A 103 26.61 1.81 -18.01
N ASP A 104 26.17 1.98 -16.76
CA ASP A 104 27.01 1.92 -15.56
C ASP A 104 26.34 1.18 -14.38
N PRO A 105 25.97 -0.11 -14.52
CA PRO A 105 25.57 -0.91 -13.36
C PRO A 105 26.67 -0.93 -12.28
N PRO A 106 26.33 -1.15 -10.99
CA PRO A 106 25.05 -1.65 -10.48
C PRO A 106 23.94 -0.59 -10.41
N ILE A 107 22.70 -1.06 -10.59
CA ILE A 107 21.47 -0.28 -10.50
C ILE A 107 20.89 -0.48 -9.11
N TYR A 108 20.71 0.61 -8.37
CA TYR A 108 20.31 0.56 -6.97
C TYR A 108 18.81 0.61 -6.76
N ASP A 109 18.08 1.35 -7.59
CA ASP A 109 16.65 1.47 -7.44
C ASP A 109 15.95 1.92 -8.72
N VAL A 110 14.65 1.68 -8.78
CA VAL A 110 13.77 2.02 -9.90
C VAL A 110 12.43 2.54 -9.39
N SER A 111 11.89 3.54 -10.08
CA SER A 111 10.51 3.98 -9.89
C SER A 111 9.85 4.38 -11.21
N ILE A 112 8.53 4.32 -11.28
CA ILE A 112 7.77 4.59 -12.51
C ILE A 112 6.62 5.58 -12.28
N THR A 113 6.07 6.13 -13.36
CA THR A 113 4.80 6.88 -13.32
C THR A 113 3.72 6.22 -14.17
N GLU A 114 2.47 6.59 -13.90
CA GLU A 114 1.29 6.15 -14.66
C GLU A 114 1.35 6.53 -16.15
N ASP A 115 2.20 7.50 -16.50
CA ASP A 115 2.38 8.02 -17.85
C ASP A 115 3.55 7.36 -18.61
N GLY A 116 4.25 6.39 -18.01
CA GLY A 116 5.26 5.59 -18.70
C GLY A 116 6.71 6.04 -18.46
N ALA A 117 6.95 7.03 -17.60
CA ALA A 117 8.31 7.37 -17.21
C ALA A 117 8.90 6.26 -16.32
N ILE A 118 10.17 5.93 -16.54
CA ILE A 118 10.95 5.00 -15.72
C ILE A 118 12.20 5.75 -15.25
N PHE A 119 12.34 5.83 -13.93
CA PHE A 119 13.43 6.47 -13.22
C PHE A 119 14.32 5.39 -12.64
N SER A 120 15.63 5.49 -12.83
CA SER A 120 16.56 4.55 -12.19
C SER A 120 17.83 5.25 -11.73
N ILE A 121 18.45 4.72 -10.68
CA ILE A 121 19.68 5.28 -10.11
C ILE A 121 20.82 4.26 -10.09
N THR A 122 22.02 4.75 -10.32
CA THR A 122 23.29 4.09 -10.03
C THR A 122 24.04 4.89 -8.96
N SER A 123 25.28 4.53 -8.66
CA SER A 123 26.11 5.30 -7.72
C SER A 123 26.37 6.75 -8.16
N ASN A 124 26.34 7.02 -9.47
CA ASN A 124 26.77 8.30 -10.03
C ASN A 124 25.75 8.97 -10.96
N ASN A 125 24.68 8.27 -11.32
CA ASN A 125 23.76 8.72 -12.36
C ASN A 125 22.31 8.48 -11.99
N PHE A 126 21.48 9.43 -12.41
CA PHE A 126 20.03 9.37 -12.41
C PHE A 126 19.54 9.35 -13.85
N TYR A 127 18.93 8.23 -14.23
CA TYR A 127 18.43 7.97 -15.57
C TYR A 127 16.92 8.18 -15.64
N ILE A 128 16.47 8.72 -16.78
CA ILE A 128 15.06 8.83 -17.13
C ILE A 128 14.86 8.17 -18.49
N HIS A 129 14.05 7.13 -18.51
CA HIS A 129 13.51 6.54 -19.73
C HIS A 129 12.02 6.83 -19.83
N HIS A 130 11.47 6.72 -21.03
CA HIS A 130 10.03 6.82 -21.27
C HIS A 130 9.58 5.67 -22.16
N TYR A 131 8.57 4.95 -21.68
CA TYR A 131 7.85 3.95 -22.44
C TYR A 131 6.57 4.56 -23.03
N ASP A 132 6.48 4.59 -24.35
CA ASP A 132 5.26 5.01 -25.04
C ASP A 132 4.34 3.79 -25.20
N PHE A 133 3.20 3.81 -24.48
CA PHE A 133 2.22 2.73 -24.51
C PHE A 133 1.55 2.50 -25.87
N LYS A 134 1.58 3.48 -26.78
CA LYS A 134 0.98 3.35 -28.12
C LYS A 134 1.93 2.74 -29.13
N SER A 135 3.19 3.20 -29.16
CA SER A 135 4.20 2.63 -30.05
C SER A 135 4.86 1.39 -29.46
N GLU A 136 4.66 1.14 -28.17
CA GLU A 136 5.26 0.04 -27.42
C GLU A 136 6.79 0.07 -27.43
N THR A 137 7.36 1.27 -27.41
CA THR A 137 8.81 1.51 -27.48
C THR A 137 9.29 2.28 -26.26
N ILE A 138 10.51 1.97 -25.83
CA ILE A 138 11.22 2.71 -24.80
C ILE A 138 12.33 3.58 -25.40
N SER A 139 12.54 4.76 -24.83
CA SER A 139 13.64 5.67 -25.18
C SER A 139 14.29 6.25 -23.93
N GLU A 140 15.62 6.41 -23.92
CA GLU A 140 16.30 7.24 -22.94
C GLU A 140 15.97 8.73 -23.21
N GLN A 141 15.51 9.44 -22.18
CA GLN A 141 15.15 10.85 -22.26
C GLN A 141 16.27 11.75 -21.72
N SER A 142 16.84 11.38 -20.58
CA SER A 142 17.91 12.16 -19.98
C SER A 142 18.71 11.34 -18.97
N LYS A 143 19.95 11.79 -18.76
CA LYS A 143 20.86 11.32 -17.73
C LYS A 143 21.42 12.52 -16.97
N THR A 144 21.30 12.51 -15.65
CA THR A 144 21.85 13.56 -14.76
C THR A 144 22.83 12.94 -13.78
N SER A 145 23.96 13.60 -13.52
CA SER A 145 24.91 13.12 -12.51
C SER A 145 24.38 13.41 -11.11
N VAL A 146 24.50 12.41 -10.23
CA VAL A 146 24.16 12.45 -8.80
C VAL A 146 25.27 11.74 -8.04
N GLN A 147 25.35 11.90 -6.72
CA GLN A 147 26.41 11.25 -5.93
C GLN A 147 25.79 10.38 -4.84
N SER A 148 26.00 9.07 -4.97
CA SER A 148 25.61 8.06 -3.97
C SER A 148 24.14 8.13 -3.53
N PRO A 149 23.16 8.20 -4.46
CA PRO A 149 21.75 8.05 -4.08
C PRO A 149 21.50 6.62 -3.59
N ILE A 150 20.59 6.45 -2.64
CA ILE A 150 20.22 5.16 -2.04
C ILE A 150 18.83 4.68 -2.44
N LYS A 151 17.91 5.60 -2.79
CA LYS A 151 16.54 5.28 -3.19
C LYS A 151 16.02 6.28 -4.22
N CYS A 152 15.23 5.82 -5.17
CA CYS A 152 14.47 6.62 -6.13
C CYS A 152 12.99 6.25 -6.02
N VAL A 153 12.14 7.22 -5.72
CA VAL A 153 10.69 6.99 -5.62
C VAL A 153 9.91 8.04 -6.36
N SER A 154 8.70 7.69 -6.78
CA SER A 154 7.76 8.64 -7.34
C SER A 154 6.41 8.53 -6.64
N ASN A 155 5.58 9.56 -6.80
CA ASN A 155 4.18 9.47 -6.40
C ASN A 155 3.28 8.83 -7.45
N HIS A 156 3.89 8.14 -8.42
CA HIS A 156 3.30 7.59 -9.63
C HIS A 156 2.65 8.59 -10.58
N LEU A 157 2.72 9.90 -10.28
CA LEU A 157 2.15 10.95 -11.12
C LEU A 157 3.26 11.80 -11.74
N PHE A 158 3.79 12.75 -10.98
CA PHE A 158 4.72 13.76 -11.48
C PHE A 158 5.77 14.18 -10.46
N LYS A 159 5.69 13.72 -9.21
CA LYS A 159 6.69 14.03 -8.18
C LYS A 159 7.64 12.84 -8.08
N VAL A 160 8.94 13.11 -8.15
CA VAL A 160 10.01 12.13 -8.04
C VAL A 160 10.94 12.58 -6.93
N GLY A 161 11.47 11.66 -6.15
CA GLY A 161 12.40 11.92 -5.07
C GLY A 161 13.61 11.02 -5.17
N LEU A 162 14.78 11.60 -4.96
CA LEU A 162 16.01 10.87 -4.69
C LEU A 162 16.31 10.98 -3.20
N LEU A 163 16.65 9.86 -2.58
CA LEU A 163 17.09 9.78 -1.20
C LEU A 163 18.60 9.56 -1.18
N PHE A 164 19.26 10.26 -0.26
CA PHE A 164 20.65 10.09 0.11
C PHE A 164 20.70 9.71 1.60
N SER A 165 21.90 9.44 2.13
CA SER A 165 22.07 8.99 3.52
C SER A 165 21.50 9.94 4.57
N ASN A 166 21.45 11.24 4.32
CA ASN A 166 20.97 12.25 5.28
C ASN A 166 20.21 13.41 4.61
N SER A 167 19.78 13.24 3.37
CA SER A 167 19.09 14.29 2.61
C SER A 167 18.25 13.69 1.49
N ILE A 168 17.41 14.52 0.90
CA ILE A 168 16.64 14.21 -0.29
C ILE A 168 16.80 15.29 -1.35
N GLU A 169 16.46 14.94 -2.59
CA GLU A 169 16.17 15.87 -3.66
C GLU A 169 14.79 15.54 -4.25
N LEU A 170 13.86 16.50 -4.21
CA LEU A 170 12.53 16.35 -4.77
C LEU A 170 12.40 17.10 -6.08
N TYR A 171 11.85 16.43 -7.09
CA TYR A 171 11.63 16.97 -8.41
C TYR A 171 10.16 16.89 -8.81
N ARG A 172 9.79 17.77 -9.74
CA ARG A 172 8.59 17.65 -10.56
C ARG A 172 9.02 17.25 -11.97
N TYR A 173 8.51 16.12 -12.44
CA TYR A 173 8.63 15.62 -13.80
C TYR A 173 7.34 15.86 -14.57
N ARG A 174 7.37 16.74 -15.58
CA ARG A 174 6.23 17.02 -16.46
C ARG A 174 6.72 17.37 -17.85
N ASN A 175 6.02 16.90 -18.88
CA ASN A 175 6.38 17.14 -20.29
C ASN A 175 7.86 16.81 -20.55
N ASP A 176 8.28 15.64 -20.08
CA ASP A 176 9.63 15.10 -20.20
C ASP A 176 10.74 15.98 -19.61
N LYS A 177 10.38 16.91 -18.71
CA LYS A 177 11.30 17.82 -18.03
C LYS A 177 11.27 17.60 -16.53
N LEU A 178 12.47 17.47 -15.97
CA LEU A 178 12.70 17.40 -14.54
C LEU A 178 13.00 18.80 -13.97
N SER A 179 12.34 19.17 -12.87
CA SER A 179 12.51 20.47 -12.22
C SER A 179 12.60 20.33 -10.70
N LEU A 180 13.67 20.85 -10.10
CA LEU A 180 13.91 20.72 -8.65
C LEU A 180 12.90 21.56 -7.84
N LEU A 181 12.26 20.93 -6.86
CA LEU A 181 11.33 21.55 -5.91
C LEU A 181 12.08 22.14 -4.70
N LYS A 182 12.99 23.08 -4.98
CA LYS A 182 13.96 23.65 -4.02
C LYS A 182 13.38 23.94 -2.63
N SER A 183 12.24 24.64 -2.55
CA SER A 183 11.63 25.04 -1.27
C SER A 183 11.12 23.87 -0.43
N ILE A 184 10.63 22.80 -1.07
CA ILE A 184 10.15 21.61 -0.35
C ILE A 184 11.37 20.79 0.07
N THR A 185 12.31 20.58 -0.85
CA THR A 185 13.58 19.90 -0.58
C THR A 185 14.31 20.49 0.62
N SER A 186 14.47 21.82 0.66
CA SER A 186 15.17 22.48 1.77
C SER A 186 14.48 22.26 3.12
N LYS A 187 13.15 22.32 3.17
CA LYS A 187 12.38 22.12 4.42
C LYS A 187 12.53 20.70 4.95
N VAL A 188 12.46 19.70 4.07
CA VAL A 188 12.63 18.30 4.47
C VAL A 188 14.08 18.08 4.93
N ASN A 189 15.08 18.53 4.17
CA ASN A 189 16.49 18.37 4.54
C ASN A 189 16.84 19.04 5.86
N SER A 190 16.23 20.17 6.21
CA SER A 190 16.40 20.78 7.53
C SER A 190 15.94 19.89 8.70
N ALA A 191 14.99 18.98 8.46
CA ALA A 191 14.54 18.01 9.46
C ALA A 191 15.34 16.70 9.44
N LEU A 192 16.09 16.42 8.36
CA LEU A 192 16.86 15.18 8.18
C LEU A 192 18.32 15.27 8.64
N SER A 193 18.81 16.46 9.03
CA SER A 193 20.24 16.71 9.26
C SER A 193 20.91 15.75 10.24
N ASP A 194 20.16 15.29 11.25
CA ASP A 194 20.66 14.43 12.33
C ASP A 194 20.24 12.95 12.16
N TYR A 195 19.63 12.60 11.02
CA TYR A 195 19.11 11.26 10.76
C TYR A 195 19.87 10.54 9.65
N ILE A 196 20.06 9.24 9.84
CA ILE A 196 20.50 8.32 8.79
C ILE A 196 19.25 7.73 8.12
N CYS A 197 19.05 8.08 6.87
CA CYS A 197 17.92 7.66 6.05
C CYS A 197 18.18 6.29 5.43
N LEU A 198 17.15 5.45 5.44
CA LEU A 198 17.15 4.09 4.90
C LEU A 198 16.27 3.97 3.65
N ASN A 199 15.09 4.59 3.68
CA ASN A 199 14.12 4.50 2.60
C ASN A 199 13.19 5.73 2.60
N MET A 200 12.44 5.92 1.53
CA MET A 200 11.45 6.97 1.38
C MET A 200 10.27 6.46 0.55
N ALA A 201 9.07 6.95 0.82
CA ALA A 201 7.90 6.76 -0.04
C ALA A 201 7.17 8.09 -0.21
N ILE A 202 6.61 8.32 -1.40
CA ILE A 202 5.81 9.52 -1.69
C ILE A 202 4.44 9.06 -2.16
N ASN A 203 3.38 9.31 -1.39
CA ASN A 203 2.05 8.88 -1.81
C ASN A 203 1.48 9.74 -2.96
N SER A 204 0.40 9.28 -3.58
CA SER A 204 -0.26 9.97 -4.70
C SER A 204 -0.66 11.42 -4.41
N LYS A 205 -0.94 11.77 -3.14
CA LYS A 205 -1.25 13.13 -2.67
C LYS A 205 0.00 13.98 -2.40
N GLY A 206 1.17 13.38 -2.48
CA GLY A 206 2.47 14.02 -2.34
C GLY A 206 3.01 14.10 -0.92
N TYR A 207 2.36 13.47 0.07
CA TYR A 207 2.91 13.30 1.42
C TYR A 207 4.11 12.37 1.34
N ILE A 208 5.08 12.59 2.22
CA ILE A 208 6.37 11.91 2.17
C ILE A 208 6.57 11.19 3.50
N LEU A 209 6.92 9.91 3.43
CA LEU A 209 7.47 9.16 4.54
C LEU A 209 8.96 8.99 4.29
N VAL A 210 9.80 9.40 5.24
CA VAL A 210 11.23 9.02 5.26
C VAL A 210 11.43 8.05 6.42
N ILE A 211 11.95 6.87 6.10
CA ILE A 211 12.34 5.86 7.10
C ILE A 211 13.81 6.09 7.41
N CYS A 212 14.10 6.37 8.67
CA CYS A 212 15.44 6.50 9.21
C CYS A 212 15.76 5.32 10.14
N GLU A 213 17.03 5.17 10.53
CA GLU A 213 17.44 4.13 11.47
C GLU A 213 16.68 4.22 12.81
N THR A 214 16.46 5.43 13.31
CA THR A 214 15.86 5.68 14.62
C THR A 214 14.38 6.05 14.56
N ASP A 215 13.93 6.66 13.46
CA ASP A 215 12.62 7.33 13.37
C ASP A 215 11.93 7.12 12.01
N LEU A 216 10.61 7.24 12.03
CA LEU A 216 9.72 7.36 10.89
C LEU A 216 9.24 8.81 10.83
N LEU A 217 9.63 9.52 9.76
CA LEU A 217 9.37 10.94 9.60
C LEU A 217 8.29 11.17 8.54
N PHE A 218 7.15 11.73 8.96
CA PHE A 218 6.01 11.98 8.08
C PHE A 218 5.92 13.46 7.73
N PHE A 219 5.94 13.78 6.44
CA PHE A 219 5.88 15.14 5.95
C PHE A 219 4.63 15.39 5.10
N SER A 220 4.10 16.61 5.22
CA SER A 220 3.08 17.13 4.33
C SER A 220 3.59 17.26 2.88
N PRO A 221 2.71 17.44 1.89
CA PRO A 221 3.11 17.70 0.50
C PRO A 221 3.97 18.95 0.30
N HIS A 222 3.99 19.84 1.29
CA HIS A 222 4.76 21.09 1.32
C HIS A 222 6.08 20.97 2.09
N GLY A 223 6.45 19.77 2.55
CA GLY A 223 7.72 19.50 3.23
C GLY A 223 7.74 19.84 4.72
N ILE A 224 6.58 20.14 5.32
CA ILE A 224 6.45 20.36 6.78
C ILE A 224 6.38 19.00 7.47
N LEU A 225 7.24 18.78 8.48
CA LEU A 225 7.19 17.60 9.35
C LEU A 225 5.88 17.62 10.15
N LEU A 226 5.07 16.58 9.99
CA LEU A 226 3.79 16.40 10.67
C LEU A 226 3.96 15.61 11.97
N THR A 227 4.76 14.54 11.92
CA THR A 227 4.97 13.62 13.05
C THR A 227 6.30 12.91 12.88
N SER A 228 6.99 12.70 14.00
CA SER A 228 8.10 11.73 14.13
C SER A 228 7.64 10.59 15.02
N THR A 229 7.96 9.35 14.65
CA THR A 229 7.66 8.16 15.47
C THR A 229 8.88 7.26 15.51
N PRO A 230 9.30 6.73 16.67
CA PRO A 230 10.45 5.83 16.74
C PRO A 230 10.29 4.60 15.83
N ASN A 231 11.34 4.26 15.08
CA ASN A 231 11.42 3.08 14.20
C ASN A 231 11.77 1.80 15.00
N THR A 232 10.98 1.48 16.01
CA THR A 232 11.25 0.39 16.97
C THR A 232 11.28 -1.01 16.34
N ASN A 233 10.56 -1.21 15.24
CA ASN A 233 10.52 -2.49 14.52
C ASN A 233 11.53 -2.54 13.37
N SER A 234 12.46 -1.58 13.29
CA SER A 234 13.49 -1.53 12.24
C SER A 234 12.89 -1.71 10.84
N TYR A 235 11.82 -0.97 10.55
CA TYR A 235 11.23 -0.94 9.22
C TYR A 235 12.27 -0.43 8.21
N GLN A 236 12.24 -1.02 7.02
CA GLN A 236 13.18 -0.74 5.92
C GLN A 236 12.44 -0.56 4.60
N PHE A 237 11.20 -1.04 4.49
CA PHE A 237 10.41 -1.00 3.26
C PHE A 237 9.13 -0.21 3.49
N ALA A 238 8.70 0.52 2.48
CA ALA A 238 7.44 1.25 2.49
C ALA A 238 6.83 1.30 1.09
N ASP A 239 5.52 1.12 1.02
CA ASP A 239 4.71 1.50 -0.13
C ASP A 239 3.38 2.08 0.38
N PHE A 240 2.57 2.62 -0.52
CA PHE A 240 1.37 3.36 -0.18
C PHE A 240 0.11 2.82 -0.86
N THR A 241 -1.01 2.96 -0.14
CA THR A 241 -2.34 2.63 -0.64
C THR A 241 -2.90 3.75 -1.51
N SER A 242 -3.96 3.49 -2.30
CA SER A 242 -4.58 4.53 -3.14
C SER A 242 -5.16 5.73 -2.38
N TYR A 243 -5.43 5.60 -1.08
CA TYR A 243 -5.87 6.73 -0.22
C TYR A 243 -4.70 7.47 0.45
N GLY A 244 -3.48 6.96 0.28
CA GLY A 244 -2.24 7.60 0.69
C GLY A 244 -1.66 7.10 2.02
N ASP A 245 -2.31 6.18 2.70
CA ASP A 245 -1.72 5.53 3.88
C ASP A 245 -0.50 4.70 3.48
N PHE A 246 0.50 4.61 4.37
CA PHE A 246 1.71 3.83 4.17
C PHE A 246 1.60 2.47 4.85
N ILE A 247 2.06 1.42 4.18
CA ILE A 247 2.34 0.12 4.81
C ILE A 247 3.85 -0.04 4.84
N LEU A 248 4.37 -0.46 5.99
CA LEU A 248 5.79 -0.61 6.26
C LEU A 248 6.12 -2.06 6.56
N GLY A 249 7.29 -2.51 6.14
CA GLY A 249 7.84 -3.83 6.39
C GLY A 249 9.31 -3.78 6.81
N SER A 250 9.82 -4.90 7.32
CA SER A 250 11.21 -5.07 7.76
C SER A 250 11.77 -6.38 7.22
N SER A 251 13.06 -6.39 6.86
CA SER A 251 13.77 -7.63 6.54
C SER A 251 14.26 -8.36 7.78
N LYS A 252 14.18 -7.75 8.96
CA LYS A 252 14.65 -8.34 10.23
C LYS A 252 13.51 -8.87 11.10
N ASN A 253 12.30 -8.35 10.87
CA ASN A 253 11.14 -8.64 11.69
C ASN A 253 9.96 -9.10 10.82
N THR A 254 9.08 -9.88 11.43
CA THR A 254 7.94 -10.50 10.75
C THR A 254 6.69 -9.63 10.80
N THR A 255 6.86 -8.33 11.06
CA THR A 255 5.77 -7.39 11.35
C THR A 255 5.58 -6.42 10.19
N LEU A 256 4.35 -6.28 9.73
CA LEU A 256 3.90 -5.14 8.96
C LEU A 256 3.21 -4.12 9.87
N ALA A 257 3.37 -2.85 9.54
CA ALA A 257 2.58 -1.78 10.12
C ALA A 257 1.88 -0.98 9.05
N LYS A 258 0.71 -0.44 9.40
CA LYS A 258 0.05 0.56 8.59
C LYS A 258 -0.04 1.88 9.34
N TYR A 259 0.43 2.95 8.72
CA TYR A 259 0.33 4.32 9.21
C TYR A 259 -0.53 5.16 8.28
N THR A 260 -1.30 6.11 8.83
CA THR A 260 -1.89 7.18 8.02
C THR A 260 -0.79 8.02 7.40
N PHE A 261 -1.12 8.79 6.36
CA PHE A 261 -0.19 9.74 5.74
C PHE A 261 0.31 10.85 6.70
N THR A 262 -0.30 10.99 7.89
CA THR A 262 0.11 11.93 8.93
C THR A 262 0.97 11.29 10.03
N GLY A 263 1.17 9.97 10.02
CA GLY A 263 1.97 9.27 11.04
C GLY A 263 1.17 8.63 12.19
N THR A 264 -0.15 8.50 12.07
CA THR A 264 -0.95 7.76 13.07
C THR A 264 -0.91 6.26 12.79
N LEU A 265 -0.46 5.45 13.75
CA LEU A 265 -0.47 4.00 13.65
C LEU A 265 -1.90 3.44 13.62
N LEU A 266 -2.24 2.73 12.55
CA LEU A 266 -3.54 2.08 12.39
C LEU A 266 -3.53 0.65 12.92
N PHE A 267 -2.51 -0.14 12.59
CA PHE A 267 -2.33 -1.48 13.14
C PHE A 267 -0.90 -1.97 12.92
N THR A 268 -0.51 -2.96 13.71
CA THR A 268 0.63 -3.84 13.45
C THR A 268 0.10 -5.27 13.32
N THR A 269 0.72 -6.06 12.47
CA THR A 269 0.35 -7.47 12.29
C THR A 269 1.55 -8.27 11.81
N SER A 270 1.67 -9.51 12.27
CA SER A 270 2.68 -10.41 11.73
C SER A 270 2.28 -10.88 10.34
N TYR A 271 3.18 -10.97 9.35
CA TYR A 271 2.85 -11.56 8.04
C TYR A 271 3.16 -13.06 7.99
N LEU A 272 2.62 -13.76 6.96
CA LEU A 272 2.55 -15.24 6.79
C LEU A 272 3.47 -16.09 7.66
N ASN A 273 2.90 -17.15 8.24
CA ASN A 273 3.59 -18.20 8.98
C ASN A 273 3.76 -19.47 8.10
N PRO A 274 4.96 -20.06 7.96
CA PRO A 274 6.24 -19.65 8.56
C PRO A 274 6.75 -18.33 7.98
N SER A 275 7.27 -17.51 8.89
CA SER A 275 7.74 -16.18 8.59
C SER A 275 9.07 -16.21 7.86
N ASN A 276 9.10 -15.67 6.65
CA ASN A 276 10.33 -15.48 5.88
C ASN A 276 10.76 -14.02 5.97
N LEU A 277 12.07 -13.74 5.96
CA LEU A 277 12.56 -12.36 5.90
C LEU A 277 12.11 -11.71 4.59
N LEU A 278 11.47 -10.54 4.67
CA LEU A 278 11.06 -9.79 3.48
C LEU A 278 12.26 -9.19 2.77
N SER A 279 12.23 -9.23 1.45
CA SER A 279 13.13 -8.48 0.59
C SER A 279 12.50 -7.15 0.18
N ASP A 280 11.19 -7.10 -0.04
CA ASP A 280 10.46 -5.87 -0.33
C ASP A 280 8.94 -6.02 -0.13
N ILE A 281 8.21 -4.91 -0.27
CA ILE A 281 6.75 -4.86 -0.33
C ILE A 281 6.29 -4.04 -1.53
N ILE A 282 5.22 -4.46 -2.20
CA ILE A 282 4.66 -3.75 -3.34
C ILE A 282 3.14 -3.69 -3.25
N ILE A 283 2.56 -2.53 -3.50
CA ILE A 283 1.13 -2.27 -3.44
C ILE A 283 0.62 -1.83 -4.79
N TYR A 284 -0.20 -2.69 -5.42
CA TYR A 284 -0.96 -2.27 -6.58
C TYR A 284 -2.22 -1.51 -6.13
N GLN A 285 -2.08 -0.19 -6.08
CA GLN A 285 -3.02 0.77 -5.49
C GLN A 285 -4.49 0.66 -5.95
N PRO A 286 -4.82 0.41 -7.23
CA PRO A 286 -6.23 0.42 -7.69
C PRO A 286 -7.13 -0.61 -7.02
N TYR A 287 -6.56 -1.70 -6.50
CA TYR A 287 -7.31 -2.81 -5.91
C TYR A 287 -6.97 -3.04 -4.42
N GLY A 288 -6.08 -2.21 -3.84
CA GLY A 288 -5.53 -2.45 -2.50
C GLY A 288 -4.93 -3.84 -2.40
N ASN A 289 -4.07 -4.14 -3.36
CA ASN A 289 -3.41 -5.41 -3.54
C ASN A 289 -2.00 -5.31 -2.97
N LEU A 290 -1.63 -6.19 -2.05
CA LEU A 290 -0.31 -6.23 -1.45
C LEU A 290 0.43 -7.46 -1.98
N CYS A 291 1.65 -7.27 -2.47
CA CYS A 291 2.61 -8.33 -2.73
C CYS A 291 3.69 -8.25 -1.66
N LEU A 292 3.97 -9.37 -1.01
CA LEU A 292 5.11 -9.55 -0.11
C LEU A 292 6.02 -10.58 -0.74
N PHE A 293 7.32 -10.30 -0.83
CA PHE A 293 8.26 -11.25 -1.37
C PHE A 293 9.62 -11.21 -0.67
N SER A 294 10.25 -12.37 -0.66
CA SER A 294 11.63 -12.62 -0.31
C SER A 294 12.39 -13.12 -1.55
N THR A 295 13.64 -13.52 -1.39
CA THR A 295 14.44 -14.10 -2.48
C THR A 295 13.75 -15.29 -3.16
N ASP A 296 13.13 -16.19 -2.39
CA ASP A 296 12.65 -17.49 -2.90
C ASP A 296 11.12 -17.66 -2.88
N PHE A 297 10.42 -16.77 -2.17
CA PHE A 297 8.97 -16.89 -1.96
C PHE A 297 8.29 -15.55 -2.15
N GLY A 298 7.11 -15.57 -2.75
CA GLY A 298 6.22 -14.42 -2.78
C GLY A 298 4.81 -14.81 -2.41
N ALA A 299 4.00 -13.83 -2.06
CA ALA A 299 2.58 -14.02 -1.88
C ALA A 299 1.84 -12.72 -2.17
N TYR A 300 0.66 -12.90 -2.77
CA TYR A 300 -0.24 -11.85 -3.16
C TYR A 300 -1.50 -11.89 -2.29
N TYR A 301 -1.87 -10.72 -1.76
CA TYR A 301 -2.98 -10.53 -0.84
C TYR A 301 -3.88 -9.39 -1.28
N THR A 302 -5.14 -9.47 -0.90
CA THR A 302 -6.08 -8.35 -0.98
C THR A 302 -6.25 -7.71 0.39
N MET A 303 -6.29 -6.39 0.45
CA MET A 303 -6.58 -5.66 1.68
C MET A 303 -8.03 -5.87 2.12
N LYS A 304 -8.22 -6.11 3.41
CA LYS A 304 -9.49 -6.36 4.06
C LYS A 304 -9.71 -5.31 5.14
N THR A 305 -10.84 -4.61 5.07
CA THR A 305 -11.20 -3.68 6.14
C THR A 305 -11.45 -4.44 7.43
N SER A 306 -11.01 -3.90 8.57
CA SER A 306 -11.44 -4.29 9.89
C SER A 306 -12.13 -3.10 10.57
N LEU A 307 -13.11 -3.39 11.43
CA LEU A 307 -13.84 -2.41 12.22
C LEU A 307 -13.68 -2.78 13.69
N THR A 308 -13.32 -1.81 14.53
CA THR A 308 -13.33 -1.95 15.99
C THR A 308 -14.19 -0.82 16.54
N VAL A 309 -15.14 -1.12 17.41
CA VAL A 309 -15.96 -0.10 18.09
C VAL A 309 -15.39 0.06 19.50
N ASP A 310 -14.85 1.24 19.79
CA ASP A 310 -14.20 1.52 21.08
C ASP A 310 -15.26 1.70 22.16
N HIS A 311 -16.28 2.54 21.89
CA HIS A 311 -17.45 2.68 22.74
C HIS A 311 -18.66 3.15 21.93
N THR A 312 -19.85 2.92 22.50
CA THR A 312 -21.06 3.63 22.11
C THR A 312 -21.88 3.89 23.37
N SER A 313 -21.99 5.15 23.75
CA SER A 313 -22.69 5.59 24.95
C SER A 313 -23.91 6.43 24.60
N TYR A 314 -24.92 6.43 25.47
CA TYR A 314 -26.04 7.35 25.37
C TYR A 314 -26.18 8.25 26.59
N THR A 315 -26.66 9.46 26.36
CA THR A 315 -27.03 10.42 27.41
C THR A 315 -28.52 10.73 27.28
N PRO A 316 -29.34 10.34 28.27
CA PRO A 316 -30.76 10.65 28.25
C PRO A 316 -31.00 12.11 28.67
N SER A 317 -32.03 12.71 28.08
CA SER A 317 -32.70 13.93 28.56
C SER A 317 -34.21 13.66 28.62
N ASP A 318 -34.97 14.52 29.30
CA ASP A 318 -36.41 14.28 29.57
C ASP A 318 -37.25 14.02 28.31
N THR A 319 -36.82 14.51 27.15
CA THR A 319 -37.55 14.38 25.87
C THR A 319 -36.75 13.71 24.75
N ASN A 320 -35.42 13.67 24.86
CA ASN A 320 -34.52 13.27 23.78
C ASN A 320 -33.38 12.41 24.30
N LEU A 321 -32.75 11.66 23.41
CA LEU A 321 -31.53 10.92 23.68
C LEU A 321 -30.40 11.36 22.74
N SER A 322 -29.19 11.46 23.25
CA SER A 322 -27.98 11.55 22.43
C SER A 322 -27.20 10.25 22.48
N ILE A 323 -26.58 9.87 21.36
CA ILE A 323 -25.65 8.75 21.26
C ILE A 323 -24.30 9.29 20.81
N ASP A 324 -23.27 8.98 21.57
CA ASP A 324 -21.88 9.20 21.21
C ASP A 324 -21.23 7.86 20.88
N SER A 325 -20.46 7.81 19.80
CA SER A 325 -19.78 6.60 19.35
C SER A 325 -18.39 6.91 18.85
N LYS A 326 -17.48 6.00 19.17
CA LYS A 326 -16.12 5.99 18.64
C LYS A 326 -15.80 4.64 18.06
N PHE A 327 -15.32 4.63 16.83
CA PHE A 327 -14.90 3.42 16.15
C PHE A 327 -13.68 3.67 15.27
N LYS A 328 -12.92 2.60 15.02
CA LYS A 328 -11.74 2.58 14.18
C LYS A 328 -11.97 1.68 12.98
N ILE A 329 -11.60 2.18 11.79
CA ILE A 329 -11.48 1.35 10.59
C ILE A 329 -10.04 1.34 10.08
N THR A 330 -9.54 0.16 9.73
CA THR A 330 -8.14 -0.02 9.31
C THR A 330 -7.91 0.27 7.83
N PHE A 331 -8.94 0.19 7.00
CA PHE A 331 -8.92 0.58 5.60
C PHE A 331 -10.15 1.42 5.23
N PRO A 332 -10.05 2.30 4.21
CA PRO A 332 -11.17 3.11 3.74
C PRO A 332 -12.41 2.25 3.44
N SER A 333 -13.56 2.68 3.94
CA SER A 333 -14.79 1.87 3.94
C SER A 333 -16.04 2.71 3.74
N ILE A 334 -17.07 2.11 3.17
CA ILE A 334 -18.46 2.61 3.22
C ILE A 334 -19.09 2.04 4.49
N VAL A 335 -19.52 2.92 5.40
CA VAL A 335 -20.08 2.55 6.69
C VAL A 335 -21.55 2.94 6.76
N SER A 336 -22.38 2.01 7.24
CA SER A 336 -23.76 2.29 7.66
C SER A 336 -23.89 1.99 9.15
N ILE A 337 -24.53 2.89 9.87
CA ILE A 337 -24.75 2.82 11.31
C ILE A 337 -26.25 2.89 11.52
N SER A 338 -26.80 1.88 12.19
CA SER A 338 -28.24 1.75 12.36
C SER A 338 -28.59 1.23 13.74
N ILE A 339 -29.81 1.49 14.17
CA ILE A 339 -30.40 0.99 15.41
C ILE A 339 -31.76 0.40 15.10
N ILE A 340 -32.15 -0.63 15.86
CA ILE A 340 -33.50 -1.18 15.79
C ILE A 340 -34.36 -0.42 16.80
N ASP A 341 -35.45 0.18 16.37
CA ASP A 341 -36.36 0.93 17.23
C ASP A 341 -37.26 0.02 18.11
N ALA A 342 -38.28 0.61 18.75
CA ALA A 342 -39.23 -0.13 19.56
C ALA A 342 -40.17 -1.04 18.75
N GLU A 343 -40.41 -0.69 17.48
CA GLU A 343 -41.30 -1.40 16.55
C GLU A 343 -40.57 -2.43 15.67
N ASN A 344 -39.27 -2.63 15.92
CA ASN A 344 -38.36 -3.46 15.12
C ASN A 344 -38.04 -2.91 13.72
N ASN A 345 -38.22 -1.61 13.48
CA ASN A 345 -37.76 -0.97 12.25
C ASN A 345 -36.27 -0.63 12.33
N ILE A 346 -35.60 -0.63 11.18
CA ILE A 346 -34.20 -0.20 11.06
C ILE A 346 -34.19 1.32 10.89
N VAL A 347 -33.64 2.01 11.89
CA VAL A 347 -33.38 3.46 11.84
C VAL A 347 -31.90 3.67 11.52
N PHE A 348 -31.62 4.35 10.40
CA PHE A 348 -30.24 4.68 10.02
C PHE A 348 -29.81 5.98 10.69
N LEU A 349 -28.77 5.90 11.51
CA LEU A 349 -28.07 7.06 12.07
C LEU A 349 -27.09 7.62 11.02
N GLU A 350 -26.46 6.73 10.24
CA GLU A 350 -25.65 7.07 9.08
C GLU A 350 -25.88 6.00 8.00
N LYS A 351 -26.06 6.41 6.74
CA LYS A 351 -26.30 5.49 5.63
C LYS A 351 -25.21 5.63 4.57
N GLU A 352 -24.49 4.54 4.31
CA GLU A 352 -23.48 4.42 3.25
C GLU A 352 -22.44 5.57 3.20
N LYS A 353 -22.03 6.06 4.36
CA LYS A 353 -21.06 7.15 4.47
C LYS A 353 -19.65 6.64 4.22
N LYS A 354 -18.90 7.34 3.34
CA LYS A 354 -17.51 6.99 3.03
C LYS A 354 -16.57 7.54 4.08
N PHE A 355 -15.71 6.67 4.61
CA PHE A 355 -14.69 7.01 5.58
C PHE A 355 -13.29 6.61 5.09
N ILE A 356 -12.31 7.44 5.42
CA ILE A 356 -10.89 7.08 5.33
C ILE A 356 -10.51 6.17 6.51
N ALA A 357 -9.38 5.48 6.43
CA ALA A 357 -8.87 4.72 7.57
C ALA A 357 -8.53 5.66 8.75
N GLY A 358 -8.77 5.20 9.97
CA GLY A 358 -8.56 6.01 11.18
C GLY A 358 -9.61 5.79 12.24
N ASN A 359 -9.52 6.62 13.28
CA ASN A 359 -10.52 6.73 14.33
C ASN A 359 -11.59 7.74 13.89
N HIS A 360 -12.84 7.43 14.17
CA HIS A 360 -14.00 8.25 13.84
C HIS A 360 -14.85 8.40 15.09
N GLU A 361 -15.30 9.62 15.33
CA GLU A 361 -16.15 9.98 16.46
C GLU A 361 -17.44 10.62 15.92
N PHE A 362 -18.57 10.18 16.46
CA PHE A 362 -19.90 10.57 16.05
C PHE A 362 -20.78 10.87 17.24
N SER A 363 -21.54 11.95 17.13
CA SER A 363 -22.58 12.33 18.08
C SER A 363 -23.89 12.52 17.33
N TRP A 364 -24.91 11.74 17.69
CA TRP A 364 -26.27 11.90 17.20
C TRP A 364 -27.13 12.42 18.34
N VAL A 365 -27.91 13.46 18.09
CA VAL A 365 -28.75 14.14 19.10
C VAL A 365 -30.23 14.09 18.71
N ASN A 366 -31.11 14.39 19.66
CA ASN A 366 -32.57 14.42 19.45
C ASN A 366 -33.16 13.09 18.95
N LEU A 367 -32.62 11.97 19.45
CA LEU A 367 -33.13 10.63 19.14
C LEU A 367 -34.25 10.23 20.09
N ASP A 368 -35.11 9.31 19.64
CA ASP A 368 -36.20 8.75 20.46
C ASP A 368 -35.63 8.06 21.72
N PRO A 369 -36.02 8.47 22.95
CA PRO A 369 -35.61 7.83 24.19
C PRO A 369 -35.84 6.31 24.26
N ASN A 370 -36.80 5.77 23.49
CA ASN A 370 -37.11 4.34 23.46
C ASN A 370 -35.95 3.46 22.94
N ILE A 371 -34.91 4.06 22.33
CA ILE A 371 -33.76 3.31 21.83
C ILE A 371 -32.67 3.05 22.89
N GLN A 372 -32.78 3.62 24.10
CA GLN A 372 -31.75 3.58 25.16
C GLN A 372 -31.22 2.18 25.55
N LYS A 373 -32.00 1.10 25.39
CA LYS A 373 -31.60 -0.28 25.72
C LYS A 373 -31.33 -1.15 24.50
N LYS A 374 -31.23 -0.54 23.32
CA LYS A 374 -31.04 -1.26 22.04
C LYS A 374 -29.56 -1.39 21.72
N SER A 375 -29.27 -2.12 20.66
CA SER A 375 -27.92 -2.25 20.12
C SER A 375 -27.77 -1.40 18.87
N ILE A 376 -26.59 -0.80 18.72
CA ILE A 376 -26.17 -0.13 17.50
C ILE A 376 -25.48 -1.15 16.59
N ASN A 377 -25.84 -1.12 15.32
CA ASN A 377 -25.33 -2.00 14.28
C ASN A 377 -24.46 -1.19 13.32
N PHE A 378 -23.19 -1.56 13.24
CA PHE A 378 -22.24 -1.02 12.29
C PHE A 378 -22.05 -2.04 11.16
N THR A 379 -22.17 -1.58 9.92
CA THR A 379 -21.78 -2.33 8.74
C THR A 379 -20.71 -1.55 8.00
N ALA A 380 -19.51 -2.11 7.84
CA ALA A 380 -18.41 -1.52 7.11
C ALA A 380 -18.06 -2.38 5.90
N LYS A 381 -18.15 -1.81 4.70
CA LYS A 381 -17.73 -2.44 3.44
C LYS A 381 -16.45 -1.78 2.94
N GLY A 382 -15.39 -2.57 2.79
CA GLY A 382 -14.09 -2.07 2.30
C GLY A 382 -14.18 -1.48 0.89
N LEU A 383 -13.40 -0.43 0.62
CA LEU A 383 -13.34 0.22 -0.70
C LEU A 383 -12.34 -0.42 -1.67
N TYR A 384 -11.39 -1.20 -1.16
CA TYR A 384 -10.34 -1.84 -1.95
C TYR A 384 -10.73 -3.21 -2.50
N SER A 385 -11.40 -4.03 -1.68
CA SER A 385 -11.89 -5.34 -2.10
C SER A 385 -13.41 -5.38 -2.02
N ASN A 386 -14.05 -5.81 -3.11
CA ASN A 386 -15.51 -6.00 -3.17
C ASN A 386 -16.01 -7.08 -2.20
N SER A 387 -15.11 -7.85 -1.60
CA SER A 387 -15.37 -9.12 -0.91
C SER A 387 -15.28 -9.07 0.62
N ASN A 388 -15.24 -7.90 1.27
CA ASN A 388 -15.23 -7.84 2.74
C ASN A 388 -16.21 -6.80 3.30
N THR A 389 -17.36 -7.28 3.77
CA THR A 389 -18.29 -6.52 4.61
C THR A 389 -18.20 -7.06 6.03
N ILE A 390 -17.91 -6.19 7.00
CA ILE A 390 -17.92 -6.52 8.41
C ILE A 390 -19.19 -5.95 9.04
N LYS A 391 -19.79 -6.73 9.94
CA LYS A 391 -20.92 -6.31 10.75
C LYS A 391 -20.58 -6.48 12.21
N ILE A 392 -20.77 -5.42 12.99
CA ILE A 392 -20.57 -5.44 14.45
C ILE A 392 -21.83 -4.86 15.09
N THR A 393 -22.31 -5.53 16.12
CA THR A 393 -23.43 -5.10 16.93
C THR A 393 -22.93 -4.84 18.34
N VAL A 394 -23.19 -3.66 18.88
CA VAL A 394 -22.74 -3.25 20.22
C VAL A 394 -23.94 -2.78 21.04
N PRO A 395 -24.12 -3.23 22.29
CA PRO A 395 -25.17 -2.67 23.16
C PRO A 395 -24.90 -1.20 23.48
N LEU A 396 -25.95 -0.39 23.55
CA LEU A 396 -25.84 0.97 24.07
C LEU A 396 -25.67 0.94 25.59
N THR A 397 -24.66 1.64 26.09
CA THR A 397 -24.41 1.82 27.53
C THR A 397 -24.68 3.25 27.93
N GLN A 398 -25.28 3.49 29.10
CA GLN A 398 -25.47 4.87 29.57
C GLN A 398 -24.11 5.51 29.86
N SER A 399 -23.92 6.77 29.45
CA SER A 399 -22.75 7.53 29.88
C SER A 399 -22.78 7.67 31.41
N LEU A 400 -21.64 7.38 32.05
CA LEU A 400 -21.45 7.57 33.48
C LEU A 400 -21.31 9.05 33.85
#